data_AF-A0A3C0PBF0-F1
#
_entry.id   AF-A0A3C0PBF0-F1
#
_cell.length_a   1.000
_cell.length_b   1.000
_cell.length_c   1.000
_cell.angle_alpha   90.00
_cell.angle_beta   90.00
_cell.angle_gamma   90.00
#
_symmetry.space_group_name_H-M   'P 1'
#
loop_
_entity.id
_entity.type
_entity.pdbx_description
1 polymer ?
#
loop_
_entity_poly.entity_id
_entity_poly.type
_entity_poly.pdbx_seq_one_letter_code
_entity_poly.pdbx_strand_id
1 'polypeptide(L)'
;MKKIIFVDFDDTICLHNVHIDIDDRMFLNSNEASEKFYSKSELNQPLYKYLVNENNNGAKIILLTSACSKMLDVKKYWLKTNCPLIEFDDYISASIDINKTQIMLSYAKHNKIDVSNIILIDDSCTERRTAEEGGIFTYNPQLIMNK
;
A
#
# COMPACT_ATOMS: atom_id res chain seq x y z
N MET A 1 -16.82 4.24 14.37
CA MET A 1 -15.49 3.61 14.53
C MET A 1 -14.58 4.20 13.46
N LYS A 2 -13.29 4.40 13.72
CA LYS A 2 -12.37 4.98 12.72
C LYS A 2 -12.07 3.95 11.63
N LYS A 3 -12.15 4.36 10.35
CA LYS A 3 -11.85 3.48 9.21
C LYS A 3 -10.39 3.04 9.22
N ILE A 4 -10.10 1.89 8.64
CA ILE A 4 -8.74 1.40 8.42
C ILE A 4 -8.56 1.16 6.94
N ILE A 5 -7.55 1.80 6.38
CA ILE A 5 -7.25 1.75 4.95
C ILE A 5 -5.91 1.01 4.80
N PHE A 6 -5.99 -0.19 4.23
CA PHE A 6 -4.82 -0.87 3.70
C PHE A 6 -4.61 -0.38 2.27
N VAL A 7 -3.42 0.13 1.99
CA VAL A 7 -3.04 0.63 0.67
C VAL A 7 -1.84 -0.13 0.15
N ASP A 8 -1.90 -0.59 -1.11
CA ASP A 8 -0.74 -1.18 -1.77
C ASP A 8 0.27 -0.11 -2.25
N PHE A 9 1.47 -0.58 -2.53
CA PHE A 9 2.57 0.25 -2.99
C PHE A 9 2.62 0.39 -4.52
N ASP A 10 3.02 -0.69 -5.21
CA ASP A 10 3.38 -0.67 -6.62
C ASP A 10 2.13 -0.46 -7.48
N ASP A 11 2.20 0.47 -8.44
CA ASP A 11 1.10 0.87 -9.33
C ASP A 11 -0.22 1.30 -8.62
N THR A 12 -0.14 1.49 -7.30
CA THR A 12 -1.21 1.99 -6.45
C THR A 12 -0.89 3.38 -5.92
N ILE A 13 -0.06 3.52 -4.88
CA ILE A 13 0.39 4.84 -4.38
C ILE A 13 1.66 5.31 -5.08
N CYS A 14 2.50 4.39 -5.54
CA CYS A 14 3.72 4.63 -6.28
C CYS A 14 3.56 4.10 -7.72
N LEU A 15 3.47 5.00 -8.69
CA LEU A 15 3.34 4.66 -10.11
C LEU A 15 4.70 4.39 -10.72
N HIS A 16 4.89 3.21 -11.29
CA HIS A 16 6.14 2.87 -11.97
C HIS A 16 6.23 3.50 -13.36
N ASN A 17 7.40 4.06 -13.68
CA ASN A 17 7.71 4.39 -15.06
C ASN A 17 8.29 3.13 -15.74
N VAL A 18 7.76 2.76 -16.92
CA VAL A 18 7.86 1.43 -17.57
C VAL A 18 9.28 1.10 -18.10
N HIS A 19 10.33 1.71 -17.57
CA HIS A 19 11.72 1.54 -17.99
C HIS A 19 12.65 1.27 -16.81
N ILE A 20 12.37 0.21 -16.06
CA ILE A 20 13.32 -0.37 -15.11
C ILE A 20 14.11 -1.43 -15.87
N ASP A 21 15.36 -1.10 -16.21
CA ASP A 21 16.29 -2.07 -16.76
C ASP A 21 16.48 -3.21 -15.74
N ILE A 22 16.44 -4.45 -16.23
CA ILE A 22 16.49 -5.68 -15.43
C ILE A 22 17.75 -5.74 -14.55
N ASP A 23 18.80 -4.98 -14.90
CA ASP A 23 20.07 -4.89 -14.18
C ASP A 23 19.99 -4.15 -12.82
N ASP A 24 19.01 -3.26 -12.60
CA ASP A 24 18.90 -2.52 -11.34
C ASP A 24 18.42 -3.39 -10.15
N ARG A 25 18.00 -4.64 -10.40
CA ARG A 25 17.61 -5.59 -9.35
C ARG A 25 18.80 -6.15 -8.54
N MET A 26 20.04 -5.89 -8.97
CA MET A 26 21.24 -6.47 -8.35
C MET A 26 21.78 -5.70 -7.14
N PHE A 27 21.27 -4.51 -6.83
CA PHE A 27 21.81 -3.68 -5.75
C PHE A 27 20.84 -3.63 -4.56
N LEU A 28 21.03 -4.51 -3.57
CA LEU A 28 20.23 -4.51 -2.32
C LEU A 28 21.09 -4.23 -1.09
N ASN A 29 21.61 -3.00 -1.02
CA ASN A 29 21.93 -2.28 0.21
C ASN A 29 20.92 -1.11 0.34
N SER A 30 20.21 -1.01 1.48
CA SER A 30 18.87 -0.40 1.59
C SER A 30 18.73 1.06 1.17
N ASN A 31 19.75 1.90 1.37
CA ASN A 31 19.60 3.34 1.18
C ASN A 31 19.84 3.75 -0.29
N GLU A 32 20.98 3.37 -0.87
CA GLU A 32 21.29 3.64 -2.28
C GLU A 32 20.36 2.88 -3.25
N ALA A 33 19.92 1.67 -2.85
CA ALA A 33 18.95 0.90 -3.62
C ALA A 33 17.60 1.62 -3.71
N SER A 34 17.16 2.28 -2.64
CA SER A 34 15.87 2.97 -2.61
C SER A 34 15.81 4.19 -3.51
N GLU A 35 16.89 4.98 -3.52
CA GLU A 35 17.00 6.16 -4.38
C GLU A 35 17.02 5.77 -5.85
N LYS A 36 17.71 4.68 -6.22
CA LYS A 36 17.79 4.24 -7.61
C LYS A 36 16.53 3.52 -8.09
N PHE A 37 16.03 2.55 -7.32
CA PHE A 37 14.97 1.64 -7.76
C PHE A 37 13.65 2.35 -8.06
N TYR A 38 13.29 3.34 -7.22
CA TYR A 38 12.08 4.15 -7.38
C TYR A 38 12.39 5.60 -7.80
N SER A 39 13.61 5.88 -8.31
CA SER A 39 14.06 7.22 -8.74
C SER A 39 13.13 7.89 -9.75
N LYS A 40 12.58 7.08 -10.65
CA LYS A 40 11.71 7.52 -11.76
C LYS A 40 10.23 7.29 -11.46
N SER A 41 9.90 6.76 -10.30
CA SER A 41 8.53 6.49 -9.92
C SER A 41 7.84 7.76 -9.45
N GLU A 42 6.56 7.87 -9.75
CA GLU A 42 5.76 9.04 -9.45
C GLU A 42 4.75 8.75 -8.35
N LEU A 43 4.45 9.75 -7.52
CA LEU A 43 3.37 9.66 -6.55
C LEU A 43 2.02 9.73 -7.27
N ASN A 44 1.13 8.78 -6.97
CA ASN A 44 -0.27 8.88 -7.37
C ASN A 44 -0.95 10.03 -6.61
N GLN A 45 -0.87 11.24 -7.14
CA GLN A 45 -1.30 12.48 -6.48
C GLN A 45 -2.77 12.47 -6.06
N PRO A 46 -3.75 12.01 -6.87
CA PRO A 46 -5.13 11.91 -6.42
C PRO A 46 -5.33 10.96 -5.24
N LEU A 47 -4.72 9.76 -5.29
CA LEU A 47 -4.79 8.82 -4.17
C LEU A 47 -4.13 9.40 -2.91
N TYR A 48 -2.97 10.03 -3.05
CA TYR A 48 -2.28 10.68 -1.94
C TYR A 48 -3.17 11.72 -1.25
N LYS A 49 -3.82 12.62 -2.02
CA LYS A 49 -4.75 13.62 -1.48
C LYS A 49 -5.93 12.98 -0.75
N TYR A 50 -6.49 11.91 -1.31
CA TYR A 50 -7.55 11.15 -0.66
C TYR A 50 -7.10 10.56 0.68
N LEU A 51 -5.93 9.92 0.71
CA LEU A 51 -5.38 9.31 1.93
C LEU A 51 -5.05 10.37 2.99
N VAL A 52 -4.49 11.52 2.62
CA VAL A 52 -4.26 12.66 3.53
C VAL A 52 -5.58 13.11 4.16
N ASN A 53 -6.64 13.25 3.35
CA ASN A 53 -7.95 13.62 3.86
C ASN A 53 -8.53 12.56 4.83
N GLU A 54 -8.47 11.28 4.47
CA GLU A 54 -8.95 10.21 5.36
C GLU A 54 -8.12 10.14 6.66
N ASN A 55 -6.79 10.30 6.58
CA ASN A 55 -5.91 10.32 7.75
C ASN A 55 -6.21 11.51 8.68
N ASN A 56 -6.43 12.71 8.12
CA ASN A 56 -6.88 13.89 8.88
C ASN A 56 -8.26 13.69 9.54
N ASN A 57 -9.14 12.91 8.91
CA ASN A 57 -10.43 12.50 9.47
C ASN A 57 -10.31 11.31 10.45
N GLY A 58 -9.08 10.91 10.78
CA GLY A 58 -8.76 9.91 11.79
C GLY A 58 -8.77 8.48 11.28
N ALA A 59 -8.78 8.23 9.97
CA ALA A 59 -8.56 6.89 9.44
C ALA A 59 -7.12 6.44 9.72
N LYS A 60 -6.96 5.17 10.04
CA LYS A 60 -5.65 4.52 10.12
C LYS A 60 -5.19 4.13 8.73
N ILE A 61 -3.96 4.46 8.37
CA ILE A 61 -3.41 4.15 7.05
C ILE A 61 -2.28 3.14 7.21
N ILE A 62 -2.40 1.98 6.59
CA ILE A 62 -1.46 0.87 6.70
C ILE A 62 -0.95 0.52 5.31
N LEU A 63 0.36 0.44 5.14
CA LEU A 63 0.93 -0.14 3.92
C LEU A 63 0.74 -1.66 3.95
N LEU A 64 0.16 -2.23 2.92
CA LEU A 64 0.09 -3.68 2.72
C LEU A 64 0.51 -4.05 1.31
N THR A 65 1.72 -4.60 1.20
CA THR A 65 2.35 -4.82 -0.10
C THR A 65 2.96 -6.21 -0.23
N SER A 66 3.06 -6.71 -1.45
CA SER A 66 3.72 -8.00 -1.72
C SER A 66 5.21 -7.75 -1.97
N ALA A 67 6.05 -8.00 -0.95
CA ALA A 67 7.49 -7.72 -1.02
C ALA A 67 8.29 -8.63 -0.08
N CYS A 68 9.59 -8.81 -0.35
CA CYS A 68 10.51 -9.31 0.66
C CYS A 68 10.81 -8.21 1.70
N SER A 69 11.33 -8.58 2.88
CA SER A 69 11.62 -7.63 3.97
C SER A 69 12.50 -6.46 3.54
N LYS A 70 13.55 -6.71 2.75
CA LYS A 70 14.42 -5.65 2.22
C LYS A 70 13.67 -4.66 1.33
N MET A 71 12.78 -5.16 0.46
CA MET A 71 11.97 -4.30 -0.40
C MET A 71 10.91 -3.52 0.39
N LEU A 72 10.40 -4.08 1.48
CA LEU A 72 9.52 -3.35 2.38
C LEU A 72 10.23 -2.11 2.96
N ASP A 73 11.49 -2.23 3.38
CA ASP A 73 12.25 -1.09 3.92
C ASP A 73 12.53 -0.01 2.86
N VAL A 74 12.80 -0.42 1.62
CA VAL A 74 12.91 0.51 0.48
C VAL A 74 11.61 1.28 0.26
N LYS A 75 10.47 0.57 0.24
CA LYS A 75 9.13 1.18 0.08
C LYS A 75 8.80 2.14 1.23
N LYS A 76 9.14 1.77 2.48
CA LYS A 76 8.99 2.67 3.65
C LYS A 76 9.76 3.98 3.47
N TYR A 77 11.02 3.91 3.02
CA TYR A 77 11.83 5.09 2.78
C TYR A 77 11.20 6.00 1.71
N TRP A 78 10.75 5.40 0.61
CA TRP A 78 10.10 6.14 -0.46
C TRP A 78 8.81 6.83 0.02
N LEU A 79 7.97 6.14 0.81
CA LEU A 79 6.76 6.75 1.40
C LEU A 79 7.08 7.88 2.36
N LYS A 80 8.08 7.74 3.23
CA LYS A 80 8.49 8.82 4.15
C LYS A 80 8.94 10.07 3.40
N THR A 81 9.59 9.88 2.26
CA THR A 81 10.11 10.98 1.43
C THR A 81 9.01 11.64 0.60
N ASN A 82 8.10 10.85 0.02
CA ASN A 82 7.13 11.33 -0.96
C ASN A 82 5.72 11.57 -0.39
N CYS A 83 5.39 10.98 0.76
CA CYS A 83 4.08 11.10 1.43
C CYS A 83 4.20 11.73 2.84
N PRO A 84 4.85 12.90 3.01
CA PRO A 84 5.19 13.44 4.34
C PRO A 84 3.97 13.86 5.18
N LEU A 85 2.79 13.97 4.59
CA LEU A 85 1.55 14.39 5.27
C LEU A 85 0.70 13.21 5.75
N ILE A 86 1.13 11.97 5.52
CA ILE A 86 0.44 10.77 6.00
C ILE A 86 1.27 10.12 7.11
N GLU A 87 0.68 9.96 8.28
CA GLU A 87 1.23 9.09 9.32
C GLU A 87 0.74 7.66 9.04
N PHE A 88 1.65 6.79 8.58
CA PHE A 88 1.36 5.37 8.41
C PHE A 88 1.42 4.67 9.77
N ASP A 89 0.32 4.02 10.15
CA ASP A 89 0.20 3.29 11.42
C ASP A 89 1.03 2.00 11.43
N ASP A 90 1.18 1.34 10.28
CA ASP A 90 1.92 0.09 10.14
C ASP A 90 2.40 -0.15 8.70
N TYR A 91 3.36 -1.05 8.54
CA TYR A 91 3.91 -1.48 7.26
C TYR A 91 4.02 -3.01 7.22
N ILE A 92 3.14 -3.63 6.45
CA ILE A 92 3.01 -5.08 6.40
C ILE A 92 3.37 -5.59 5.01
N SER A 93 4.16 -6.67 4.99
CA SER A 93 4.49 -7.38 3.77
C SER A 93 3.74 -8.71 3.69
N ALA A 94 3.05 -8.94 2.57
CA ALA A 94 2.50 -10.24 2.22
C ALA A 94 3.60 -11.11 1.60
N SER A 95 3.73 -12.35 2.07
CA SER A 95 4.61 -13.36 1.49
C SER A 95 3.87 -14.19 0.44
N ILE A 96 4.59 -15.03 -0.30
CA ILE A 96 4.01 -15.91 -1.34
C ILE A 96 2.91 -16.82 -0.78
N ASP A 97 3.05 -17.24 0.49
CA ASP A 97 2.16 -18.20 1.13
C ASP A 97 0.96 -17.57 1.83
N ILE A 98 0.96 -16.24 2.02
CA ILE A 98 -0.10 -15.52 2.75
C ILE A 98 -0.55 -14.33 1.92
N ASN A 99 -1.79 -14.40 1.43
CA ASN A 99 -2.36 -13.29 0.64
C ASN A 99 -2.76 -12.10 1.55
N LYS A 100 -2.96 -10.94 0.92
CA LYS A 100 -3.30 -9.69 1.63
C LYS A 100 -4.63 -9.80 2.37
N THR A 101 -5.59 -10.54 1.82
CA THR A 101 -6.90 -10.76 2.44
C THR A 101 -6.79 -11.47 3.79
N GLN A 102 -6.00 -12.55 3.86
CA GLN A 102 -5.78 -13.29 5.11
C GLN A 102 -5.12 -12.40 6.19
N ILE A 103 -4.20 -11.53 5.78
CA ILE A 103 -3.56 -10.55 6.67
C ILE A 103 -4.60 -9.58 7.22
N MET A 104 -5.43 -8.98 6.36
CA MET A 104 -6.47 -8.04 6.79
C MET A 104 -7.49 -8.70 7.73
N LEU A 105 -7.95 -9.92 7.43
CA LEU A 105 -8.87 -10.66 8.29
C LEU A 105 -8.24 -11.03 9.64
N SER A 106 -6.96 -11.42 9.64
CA SER A 106 -6.22 -11.70 10.87
C SER A 106 -6.03 -10.42 11.69
N TYR A 107 -5.67 -9.31 11.05
CA TYR A 107 -5.56 -8.00 11.68
C TYR A 107 -6.88 -7.58 12.32
N ALA A 108 -8.00 -7.73 11.60
CA ALA A 108 -9.34 -7.43 12.09
C ALA A 108 -9.67 -8.25 13.35
N LYS A 109 -9.45 -9.57 13.28
CA LYS A 109 -9.70 -10.51 14.38
C LYS A 109 -8.86 -10.19 15.62
N HIS A 110 -7.56 -9.98 15.45
CA HIS A 110 -6.65 -9.70 16.57
C HIS A 110 -6.98 -8.38 17.29
N ASN A 111 -7.40 -7.37 16.54
CA ASN A 111 -7.71 -6.05 17.06
C ASN A 111 -9.20 -5.84 17.37
N LYS A 112 -10.03 -6.87 17.23
CA LYS A 112 -11.50 -6.82 17.43
C LYS A 112 -12.18 -5.72 16.60
N ILE A 113 -11.73 -5.56 15.36
CA ILE A 113 -12.29 -4.62 14.39
C ILE A 113 -13.30 -5.36 13.52
N ASP A 114 -14.45 -4.73 13.30
CA ASP A 114 -15.42 -5.21 12.31
C ASP A 114 -14.85 -4.98 10.90
N VAL A 115 -14.84 -6.05 10.08
CA VAL A 115 -14.32 -6.08 8.72
C VAL A 115 -14.95 -4.99 7.84
N SER A 116 -16.20 -4.60 8.10
CA SER A 116 -16.87 -3.50 7.39
C SER A 116 -16.21 -2.12 7.57
N ASN A 117 -15.31 -1.96 8.57
CA ASN A 117 -14.51 -0.74 8.75
C ASN A 117 -13.16 -0.80 8.03
N ILE A 118 -12.86 -1.89 7.31
CA ILE A 118 -11.63 -2.09 6.56
C ILE A 118 -11.87 -1.78 5.08
N ILE A 119 -10.94 -1.04 4.49
CA ILE A 119 -10.88 -0.74 3.06
C ILE A 119 -9.54 -1.21 2.53
N LEU A 120 -9.54 -1.90 1.38
CA LEU A 120 -8.34 -2.18 0.59
C LEU A 120 -8.30 -1.24 -0.63
N ILE A 121 -7.18 -0.57 -0.84
CA ILE A 121 -6.88 0.16 -2.07
C ILE A 121 -5.71 -0.54 -2.75
N ASP A 122 -5.97 -1.12 -3.92
CA ASP A 122 -5.03 -2.00 -4.61
C ASP A 122 -5.35 -2.00 -6.12
N ASP A 123 -4.33 -1.92 -6.97
CA ASP A 123 -4.49 -1.98 -8.42
C ASP A 123 -4.87 -3.40 -8.89
N SER A 124 -4.43 -4.43 -8.18
CA SER A 124 -4.68 -5.83 -8.51
C SER A 124 -6.16 -6.19 -8.40
N CYS A 125 -6.77 -6.50 -9.54
CA CYS A 125 -8.13 -7.02 -9.60
C CYS A 125 -8.31 -8.30 -8.79
N THR A 126 -7.28 -9.17 -8.76
CA THR A 126 -7.33 -10.45 -8.03
C THR A 126 -7.35 -10.21 -6.52
N GLU A 127 -6.46 -9.38 -6.00
CA GLU A 127 -6.42 -9.06 -4.56
C GLU A 127 -7.71 -8.39 -4.11
N ARG A 128 -8.22 -7.44 -4.89
CA ARG A 128 -9.50 -6.78 -4.60
C ARG A 128 -10.66 -7.77 -4.58
N ARG A 129 -10.77 -8.64 -5.59
CA ARG A 129 -11.85 -9.65 -5.64
C ARG A 129 -11.80 -10.57 -4.42
N THR A 130 -10.62 -11.08 -4.05
CA THR A 130 -10.49 -11.95 -2.88
C THR A 130 -10.85 -11.21 -1.58
N ALA A 131 -10.51 -9.93 -1.46
CA ALA A 131 -10.88 -9.11 -0.32
C ALA A 131 -12.41 -8.90 -0.23
N GLU A 132 -13.07 -8.62 -1.36
CA GLU A 132 -14.54 -8.48 -1.44
C GLU A 132 -15.27 -9.76 -1.07
N GLU A 133 -14.78 -10.92 -1.53
CA GLU A 133 -15.28 -12.24 -1.12
C GLU A 133 -15.13 -12.47 0.39
N GLY A 134 -14.16 -11.81 1.03
CA GLY A 134 -13.96 -11.77 2.48
C GLY A 134 -14.76 -10.69 3.23
N GLY A 135 -15.62 -9.93 2.53
CA GLY A 135 -16.43 -8.86 3.13
C GLY A 135 -15.72 -7.52 3.32
N ILE A 136 -14.54 -7.33 2.73
CA ILE A 136 -13.76 -6.08 2.79
C ILE A 136 -14.15 -5.18 1.63
N PHE A 137 -14.36 -3.89 1.90
CA PHE A 137 -14.60 -2.91 0.85
C PHE A 137 -13.31 -2.62 0.08
N THR A 138 -13.39 -2.49 -1.25
CA THR A 138 -12.20 -2.22 -2.06
C THR A 138 -12.37 -1.04 -2.99
N TYR A 139 -11.25 -0.39 -3.32
CA TYR A 139 -11.18 0.61 -4.38
C TYR A 139 -10.01 0.31 -5.30
N ASN A 140 -10.26 0.41 -6.61
CA ASN A 140 -9.17 0.60 -7.56
C ASN A 140 -8.64 2.04 -7.42
N PRO A 141 -7.32 2.27 -7.40
CA PRO A 141 -6.74 3.61 -7.26
C PRO A 141 -7.24 4.59 -8.34
N GLN A 142 -7.54 4.12 -9.55
CA GLN A 142 -8.12 4.94 -10.63
C GLN A 142 -9.54 5.42 -10.34
N LEU A 143 -10.33 4.68 -9.54
CA LEU A 143 -11.67 5.11 -9.15
C LEU A 143 -11.63 6.28 -8.16
N ILE A 144 -10.54 6.40 -7.39
CA ILE A 144 -10.33 7.50 -6.46
C ILE A 144 -9.96 8.78 -7.21
N MET A 145 -9.32 8.68 -8.39
CA MET A 145 -9.00 9.85 -9.23
C MET A 145 -10.23 10.64 -9.68
N ASN A 146 -11.42 10.03 -9.66
CA ASN A 146 -12.67 10.61 -10.11
C ASN A 146 -13.61 11.04 -8.96
N LYS A 147 -13.15 10.97 -7.71
CA LYS A 147 -13.88 11.42 -6.52
C LYS A 147 -13.39 12.79 -6.06
#